data_AF-A0A5K0Z1B4-F1
#
_entry.id   AF-A0A5K0Z1B4-F1
#
_cell.length_a   1.000
_cell.length_b   1.000
_cell.length_c   1.000
_cell.angle_alpha   90.00
_cell.angle_beta   90.00
_cell.angle_gamma   90.00
#
_symmetry.space_group_name_H-M   'P 1'
#
loop_
_entity.id
_entity.type
_entity.pdbx_description
1 polymer ?
#
loop_
_entity_poly.entity_id
_entity_poly.type
_entity_poly.pdbx_seq_one_letter_code
_entity_poly.pdbx_strand_id
1 'polypeptide(L)' 'VGETTQESVEKIQTYARYKYPTLRKTHRNFKLCVVEGEFTDSQII' A
#
# COMPACT_ATOMS: atom_id res chain seq x y z
N VAL A 1 15.60 -21.86 7.61
CA VAL A 1 14.83 -20.75 7.01
C VAL A 1 13.36 -20.98 7.30
N GLY A 2 12.87 -20.38 8.38
CA GLY A 2 11.47 -20.49 8.84
C GLY A 2 11.06 -19.31 9.72
N GLU A 3 11.79 -18.19 9.63
CA GLU A 3 11.75 -17.08 10.59
C GLU A 3 10.99 -15.86 10.02
N THR A 4 10.60 -15.87 8.75
CA THR A 4 10.11 -14.67 8.03
C THR A 4 8.59 -14.46 8.06
N THR A 5 7.81 -15.34 8.70
CA THR A 5 6.33 -15.25 8.65
C THR A 5 5.69 -14.87 10.00
N GLN A 6 6.31 -15.22 11.13
CA GLN A 6 5.69 -15.04 12.45
C GLN A 6 5.95 -13.64 13.04
N GLU A 7 7.18 -13.12 12.93
CA GLU A 7 7.53 -11.77 13.39
C GLU A 7 6.92 -10.68 12.50
N SER A 8 6.75 -10.95 11.20
CA SER A 8 6.09 -10.03 10.27
C SER A 8 4.62 -9.86 10.62
N VAL A 9 3.90 -10.95 10.96
CA VAL A 9 2.49 -10.89 11.37
C VAL A 9 2.29 -10.09 12.67
N GLU A 10 3.18 -10.23 13.66
CA GLU A 10 3.13 -9.44 14.90
C GLU A 10 3.42 -7.95 14.67
N LYS A 11 4.41 -7.62 13.84
CA LYS A 11 4.68 -6.21 13.47
C LYS A 11 3.55 -5.60 12.63
N ILE A 12 2.92 -6.38 11.75
CA ILE A 12 1.74 -5.97 10.95
C ILE A 12 0.56 -5.53 11.83
N GLN A 13 0.40 -6.06 13.05
CA GLN A 13 -0.70 -5.66 13.93
C GLN A 13 -0.60 -4.21 14.43
N THR A 14 0.62 -3.64 14.48
CA THR A 14 0.85 -2.27 14.95
C THR A 14 0.85 -1.23 13.84
N TYR A 15 0.93 -1.64 12.57
CA TYR A 15 1.00 -0.70 11.45
C TYR A 15 -0.40 -0.26 11.00
N ALA A 16 -0.51 1.03 10.71
CA ALA A 16 -1.73 1.56 10.14
C ALA A 16 -1.82 1.11 8.67
N ARG A 17 -2.94 0.46 8.36
CA ARG A 17 -3.23 -0.04 7.01
C ARG A 17 -4.11 0.95 6.27
N TYR A 18 -3.56 1.54 5.23
CA TYR A 18 -4.23 2.52 4.40
C TYR A 18 -4.68 1.88 3.09
N LYS A 19 -5.89 2.21 2.67
CA LYS A 19 -6.45 1.79 1.39
C LYS A 19 -6.70 3.02 0.55
N TYR A 20 -6.35 2.95 -0.73
CA TYR A 20 -6.71 3.98 -1.70
C TYR A 20 -7.57 3.37 -2.79
N PRO A 21 -8.64 4.08 -3.21
CA PRO A 21 -9.49 3.62 -4.30
C PRO A 21 -8.77 3.81 -5.63
N THR A 22 -9.39 3.34 -6.71
CA THR A 22 -8.95 3.72 -8.06
C THR A 22 -9.05 5.25 -8.22
N LEU A 23 -7.93 5.91 -8.47
CA LEU A 23 -7.86 7.36 -8.70
C LEU A 23 -7.59 7.65 -10.17
N ARG A 24 -8.26 8.66 -10.71
CA ARG A 24 -8.04 9.13 -12.08
C ARG A 24 -7.77 10.62 -12.03
N LYS A 25 -6.60 11.04 -12.51
CA LYS A 25 -6.20 12.44 -12.57
C LYS A 25 -5.81 12.78 -13.99
N THR A 26 -6.48 13.77 -14.56
CA THR A 26 -6.15 14.28 -15.89
C THR A 26 -5.56 15.67 -15.74
N HIS A 27 -4.41 15.92 -16.35
CA HIS A 27 -3.80 17.23 -16.42
C HIS A 27 -3.33 17.52 -17.85
N ARG A 28 -3.99 18.48 -18.52
CA ARG A 28 -3.85 18.73 -19.96
C ARG A 28 -4.06 17.44 -20.76
N ASN A 29 -3.04 16.99 -21.48
CA ASN A 29 -3.03 15.77 -22.29
C ASN A 29 -2.56 14.54 -21.51
N PHE A 30 -2.18 14.68 -20.24
CA PHE A 30 -1.73 13.56 -19.42
C PHE A 30 -2.90 12.99 -18.62
N LYS A 31 -3.05 11.67 -18.66
CA LYS A 31 -4.01 10.92 -17.86
C LYS A 31 -3.25 9.96 -16.95
N LEU A 32 -3.32 10.21 -15.65
CA LEU A 32 -2.85 9.33 -14.61
C LEU A 32 -4.01 8.48 -14.13
N CYS A 33 -3.85 7.16 -14.17
CA CYS A 33 -4.74 6.21 -13.52
C CYS A 33 -3.93 5.49 -12.43
N VAL A 34 -4.40 5.58 -11.20
CA VAL A 34 -3.90 4.80 -10.07
C VAL A 34 -4.94 3.72 -9.81
N VAL A 35 -4.52 2.46 -9.83
CA VAL A 35 -5.40 1.32 -9.50
C VAL A 35 -5.63 1.27 -8.00
N GLU A 36 -6.68 0.60 -7.54
CA GLU A 36 -6.88 0.40 -6.10
C GLU A 36 -5.71 -0.36 -5.46
N GLY A 37 -5.43 -0.04 -4.19
CA GLY A 37 -4.36 -0.70 -3.47
C GLY A 37 -4.40 -0.43 -1.98
N GLU A 38 -3.57 -1.18 -1.27
CA GLU A 38 -3.35 -1.02 0.16
C GLU A 38 -1.87 -0.94 0.47
N PHE A 39 -1.52 -0.16 1.49
CA PHE A 39 -0.15 -0.06 1.98
C PHE A 39 -0.14 0.13 3.50
N THR A 40 0.98 -0.20 4.12
CA THR A 40 1.24 0.09 5.54
C THR A 40 2.21 1.27 5.70
N ASP A 41 2.20 1.96 6.83
CA ASP A 41 3.07 3.13 7.07
C ASP A 41 4.58 2.82 7.00
N SER A 42 4.95 1.54 7.10
CA SER A 42 6.34 1.06 7.02
C SER A 42 6.71 0.50 5.65
N GLN A 43 5.82 0.58 4.66
CA GLN A 43 6.11 0.19 3.27
C GLN A 43 6.50 1.41 2.44
N ILE A 44 7.57 1.26 1.66
CA ILE A 44 7.92 2.22 0.61
C ILE A 44 7.09 1.85 -0.62
N ILE A 45 6.26 2.79 -1.10
CA ILE A 45 5.45 2.66 -2.33
C ILE A 45 6.23 3.22 -3.51
#